data_AF-A0A5C8ITA8-F1
#
_entry.id   AF-A0A5C8ITA8-F1
#
_cell.length_a   1.000
_cell.length_b   1.000
_cell.length_c   1.000
_cell.angle_alpha   90.00
_cell.angle_beta   90.00
_cell.angle_gamma   90.00
#
_symmetry.space_group_name_H-M   'P 1'
#
loop_
_entity.id
_entity.type
_entity.pdbx_description
1 polymer ?
#
loop_
_entity_poly.entity_id
_entity_poly.type
_entity_poly.pdbx_seq_one_letter_code
_entity_poly.pdbx_strand_id
1 'polypeptide(L)'
;MALNWFSLRQAARTRVPPDAAAPARPVERSRPHMAAANGLTATVAADGPPIPWPDVVRLMGEEVSTSLNAASEQLDRLNRLEPGLVNGLGPLRDSIERARQAGLAAQQMLRLREDPPAQHREVLNLADVARAALTTRSDWFKRRQVSVRQGLAQAQVFADSSMTYLLIDEMLQWAGQLSPSVAITVDRSSRAGRPRLRVAAWCDPATTPEASWRSMRWMLWHQLARALDAQTQMEMRDDHVRVTVSLAAATDTQLAAAAEEHAGPSSVSAVIQGCRVLVVSTQPQRRAQCLQALAGYGVLVDQAEDAHQARRLANQHLPDALVYDASVPAQQMEHLREQIGAQAGSHPAMIEINEQAGATEFQASTIGAISTGRVAAGAIGQSLGPALVFELCKVM
;
A
#
# COMPACT_ATOMS: atom_id res chain seq x y z
N MET A 1 27.00 -12.71 7.56
CA MET A 1 26.69 -14.14 7.33
C MET A 1 26.04 -14.27 5.96
N ALA A 2 26.40 -15.30 5.19
CA ALA A 2 26.06 -15.39 3.77
C ALA A 2 24.56 -15.61 3.50
N LEU A 3 24.11 -15.11 2.36
CA LEU A 3 22.74 -14.66 2.10
C LEU A 3 22.06 -15.59 1.05
N ASN A 4 21.58 -16.80 1.42
CA ASN A 4 20.98 -17.80 0.52
C ASN A 4 19.46 -18.02 0.74
N TRP A 5 18.58 -17.63 -0.22
CA TRP A 5 17.09 -17.76 -0.10
C TRP A 5 16.35 -18.50 -1.23
N PHE A 6 17.02 -19.13 -2.19
CA PHE A 6 16.32 -19.67 -3.35
C PHE A 6 16.74 -21.08 -3.74
N SER A 7 15.75 -21.89 -4.13
CA SER A 7 15.94 -23.05 -4.99
C SER A 7 15.89 -22.62 -6.46
N LEU A 8 16.94 -21.93 -6.94
CA LEU A 8 17.12 -21.74 -8.39
C LEU A 8 17.31 -23.11 -9.05
N ARG A 9 16.31 -23.58 -9.81
CA ARG A 9 16.50 -24.67 -10.77
C ARG A 9 17.08 -24.12 -12.07
N GLN A 10 18.38 -23.86 -12.07
CA GLN A 10 19.14 -23.73 -13.30
C GLN A 10 19.38 -25.11 -13.92
N ALA A 11 19.26 -25.23 -15.24
CA ALA A 11 19.69 -26.42 -15.97
C ALA A 11 21.22 -26.54 -15.87
N ALA A 12 21.72 -27.73 -15.54
CA ALA A 12 23.08 -27.92 -15.02
C ALA A 12 24.19 -27.90 -16.09
N ARG A 13 25.40 -27.44 -15.69
CA ARG A 13 26.67 -27.86 -16.30
C ARG A 13 27.88 -27.73 -15.34
N THR A 14 28.46 -28.89 -14.99
CA THR A 14 29.88 -29.19 -14.65
C THR A 14 30.63 -28.51 -13.48
N ARG A 15 31.34 -29.33 -12.68
CA ARG A 15 32.18 -29.02 -11.49
C ARG A 15 33.69 -29.05 -11.81
N VAL A 16 34.54 -28.49 -10.92
CA VAL A 16 35.78 -29.06 -10.26
C VAL A 16 36.70 -27.90 -9.74
N PRO A 17 37.50 -28.04 -8.63
CA PRO A 17 37.36 -27.11 -7.49
C PRO A 17 38.71 -26.44 -6.98
N PRO A 18 39.10 -26.29 -5.66
CA PRO A 18 39.76 -25.04 -5.18
C PRO A 18 41.12 -25.21 -4.43
N ASP A 19 41.70 -24.09 -3.94
CA ASP A 19 42.81 -24.02 -2.95
C ASP A 19 42.59 -22.76 -2.06
N ALA A 20 42.58 -22.82 -0.71
CA ALA A 20 43.72 -22.74 0.24
C ALA A 20 44.45 -21.36 0.27
N ALA A 21 44.85 -20.74 1.39
CA ALA A 21 44.65 -20.97 2.84
C ALA A 21 44.96 -19.66 3.64
N ALA A 22 44.68 -19.65 4.95
CA ALA A 22 45.20 -18.67 5.94
C ALA A 22 46.61 -19.14 6.46
N PRO A 23 47.34 -18.55 7.48
CA PRO A 23 46.88 -17.66 8.57
C PRO A 23 47.89 -16.65 9.23
N ALA A 24 47.43 -16.04 10.35
CA ALA A 24 48.16 -15.74 11.61
C ALA A 24 49.06 -14.49 11.84
N ARG A 25 48.97 -13.97 13.10
CA ARG A 25 49.80 -12.93 13.76
C ARG A 25 50.81 -13.55 14.75
N PRO A 26 51.90 -12.85 15.11
CA PRO A 26 52.20 -12.43 16.52
C PRO A 26 52.85 -11.01 16.62
N VAL A 27 53.18 -10.32 17.74
CA VAL A 27 52.85 -10.32 19.20
C VAL A 27 53.24 -8.92 19.82
N GLU A 28 52.97 -8.69 21.12
CA GLU A 28 53.17 -7.50 21.98
C GLU A 28 54.63 -6.97 22.20
N ARG A 29 54.79 -5.69 22.62
CA ARG A 29 55.16 -5.30 24.03
C ARG A 29 55.44 -3.78 24.31
N SER A 30 54.90 -3.34 25.47
CA SER A 30 55.44 -2.37 26.46
C SER A 30 55.61 -0.83 26.22
N ARG A 31 55.12 -0.08 27.23
CA ARG A 31 55.30 1.36 27.59
C ARG A 31 56.57 1.57 28.48
N PRO A 32 56.94 2.74 29.10
CA PRO A 32 56.21 4.03 29.32
C PRO A 32 57.02 5.36 29.26
N HIS A 33 56.37 6.53 29.49
CA HIS A 33 56.51 7.42 30.70
C HIS A 33 56.29 8.94 30.45
N MET A 34 55.53 9.62 31.36
CA MET A 34 55.45 11.08 31.65
C MET A 34 55.14 12.11 30.53
N ALA A 35 54.65 13.35 30.79
CA ALA A 35 53.75 13.90 31.83
C ALA A 35 53.29 15.33 31.42
N ALA A 36 52.06 15.72 31.80
CA ALA A 36 51.51 17.09 31.94
C ALA A 36 51.70 18.18 30.84
N ALA A 37 50.58 18.72 30.32
CA ALA A 37 50.26 20.16 30.35
C ALA A 37 48.80 20.44 29.92
N ASN A 38 48.22 21.54 30.42
CA ASN A 38 46.81 21.92 30.23
C ASN A 38 46.44 22.27 28.78
N GLY A 39 45.24 21.86 28.37
CA GLY A 39 44.47 22.48 27.30
C GLY A 39 42.99 22.13 27.45
N LEU A 40 42.13 23.11 27.74
CA LEU A 40 40.68 22.92 27.64
C LEU A 40 40.31 22.81 26.16
N THR A 41 40.34 21.61 25.62
CA THR A 41 39.53 21.25 24.46
C THR A 41 38.35 20.45 24.96
N ALA A 42 37.14 20.98 24.76
CA ALA A 42 35.92 20.20 24.89
C ALA A 42 35.92 19.16 23.76
N THR A 43 36.53 18.01 24.03
CA THR A 43 36.46 16.85 23.14
C THR A 43 35.01 16.40 23.13
N VAL A 44 34.24 16.87 22.14
CA VAL A 44 32.96 16.27 21.79
C VAL A 44 33.27 14.81 21.49
N ALA A 45 32.85 13.91 22.37
CA ALA A 45 33.02 12.48 22.17
C ALA A 45 32.17 12.10 20.95
N ALA A 46 32.83 11.99 19.79
CA ALA A 46 32.18 11.67 18.51
C ALA A 46 31.61 10.24 18.48
N ASP A 47 32.10 9.38 19.39
CA ASP A 47 31.61 8.02 19.58
C ASP A 47 30.38 8.00 20.51
N GLY A 48 29.27 8.51 20.00
CA GLY A 48 27.96 8.01 20.42
C GLY A 48 27.83 6.51 20.10
N PRO A 49 26.89 5.77 20.70
CA PRO A 49 26.64 4.39 20.31
C PRO A 49 26.41 4.33 18.79
N PRO A 50 27.03 3.38 18.06
CA PRO A 50 26.99 3.36 16.61
C PRO A 50 25.53 3.33 16.16
N ILE A 51 25.12 4.35 15.41
CA ILE A 51 23.72 4.53 14.97
C ILE A 51 23.29 3.20 14.33
N PRO A 52 22.21 2.56 14.83
CA PRO A 52 21.73 1.33 14.25
C PRO A 52 21.53 1.50 12.74
N TRP A 53 22.02 0.55 11.95
CA TRP A 53 21.85 0.60 10.49
C TRP A 53 20.39 0.87 10.05
N PRO A 54 19.35 0.36 10.75
CA PRO A 54 17.96 0.78 10.54
C PRO A 54 17.70 2.29 10.66
N ASP A 55 18.21 2.96 11.70
CA ASP A 55 18.08 4.40 11.90
C ASP A 55 18.84 5.20 10.84
N VAL A 56 20.00 4.72 10.38
CA VAL A 56 20.74 5.32 9.26
C VAL A 56 19.90 5.27 7.97
N VAL A 57 19.27 4.12 7.68
CA VAL A 57 18.41 3.97 6.50
C VAL A 57 17.11 4.77 6.64
N ARG A 58 16.57 4.91 7.86
CA ARG A 58 15.40 5.76 8.15
C ARG A 58 15.71 7.23 7.91
N LEU A 59 16.80 7.74 8.49
CA LEU A 59 17.27 9.12 8.30
C LEU A 59 17.57 9.40 6.83
N MET A 60 18.28 8.50 6.14
CA MET A 60 18.53 8.62 4.70
C MET A 60 17.23 8.61 3.89
N GLY A 61 16.24 7.80 4.26
CA GLY A 61 14.91 7.78 3.63
C GLY A 61 14.14 9.09 3.83
N GLU A 62 14.19 9.67 5.03
CA GLU A 62 13.58 10.96 5.36
C GLU A 62 14.26 12.11 4.59
N GLU A 63 15.60 12.15 4.56
CA GLU A 63 16.40 13.18 3.88
C GLU A 63 16.24 13.12 2.35
N VAL A 64 16.26 11.91 1.77
CA VAL A 64 15.98 11.69 0.35
C VAL A 64 14.54 12.07 0.00
N SER A 65 13.55 11.66 0.80
CA SER A 65 12.13 12.03 0.58
C SER A 65 11.93 13.55 0.61
N THR A 66 12.56 14.23 1.58
CA THR A 66 12.50 15.70 1.71
C THR A 66 13.11 16.40 0.50
N SER A 67 14.30 15.95 0.07
CA SER A 67 15.00 16.49 -1.10
C SER A 67 14.22 16.29 -2.40
N LEU A 68 13.57 15.13 -2.56
CA LEU A 68 12.76 14.79 -3.73
C LEU A 68 11.42 15.54 -3.77
N ASN A 69 10.81 15.82 -2.61
CA ASN A 69 9.63 16.68 -2.52
C ASN A 69 9.96 18.12 -2.94
N ALA A 70 11.07 18.68 -2.44
CA ALA A 70 11.54 20.01 -2.85
C ALA A 70 11.84 20.10 -4.36
N ALA A 71 12.48 19.08 -4.93
CA ALA A 71 12.72 19.00 -6.38
C ALA A 71 11.40 18.86 -7.19
N SER A 72 10.43 18.11 -6.68
CA SER A 72 9.09 17.97 -7.29
C SER A 72 8.34 19.30 -7.31
N GLU A 73 8.35 20.05 -6.20
CA GLU A 73 7.74 21.38 -6.15
C GLU A 73 8.40 22.37 -7.10
N GLN A 74 9.73 22.36 -7.21
CA GLN A 74 10.45 23.21 -8.15
C GLN A 74 10.09 22.88 -9.61
N LEU A 75 9.95 21.60 -9.94
CA LEU A 75 9.49 21.15 -11.26
C LEU A 75 8.04 21.54 -11.54
N ASP A 76 7.12 21.37 -10.59
CA ASP A 76 5.72 21.79 -10.75
C ASP A 76 5.61 23.34 -10.83
N ARG A 77 6.50 24.11 -10.20
CA ARG A 77 6.59 25.58 -10.37
C ARG A 77 7.12 25.95 -11.76
N LEU A 78 8.20 25.32 -12.23
CA LEU A 78 8.75 25.53 -13.59
C LEU A 78 7.71 25.18 -14.67
N ASN A 79 7.00 24.07 -14.50
CA ASN A 79 5.96 23.60 -15.41
C ASN A 79 4.75 24.55 -15.51
N ARG A 80 4.49 25.34 -14.45
CA ARG A 80 3.48 26.43 -14.48
C ARG A 80 3.97 27.70 -15.16
N LEU A 81 5.29 27.94 -15.20
CA LEU A 81 5.90 29.15 -15.77
C LEU A 81 6.14 29.01 -17.28
N GLU A 82 6.62 27.86 -17.76
CA GLU A 82 6.81 27.58 -19.18
C GLU A 82 6.22 26.22 -19.60
N PRO A 83 4.96 26.19 -20.06
CA PRO A 83 4.30 24.96 -20.54
C PRO A 83 5.00 24.28 -21.74
N GLY A 84 5.92 24.97 -22.43
CA GLY A 84 6.73 24.39 -23.50
C GLY A 84 7.78 23.36 -23.01
N LEU A 85 8.19 23.44 -21.73
CA LEU A 85 9.19 22.55 -21.12
C LEU A 85 8.62 21.20 -20.65
N VAL A 86 7.29 21.01 -20.69
CA VAL A 86 6.57 19.79 -20.26
C VAL A 86 7.26 18.50 -20.76
N ASN A 87 7.62 18.46 -22.04
CA ASN A 87 8.20 17.27 -22.66
C ASN A 87 9.66 17.00 -22.23
N GLY A 88 10.42 18.04 -21.85
CA GLY A 88 11.78 17.89 -21.35
C GLY A 88 11.85 17.50 -19.88
N LEU A 89 10.86 17.89 -19.07
CA LEU A 89 10.84 17.68 -17.62
C LEU A 89 10.18 16.36 -17.20
N GLY A 90 9.38 15.71 -18.07
CA GLY A 90 8.73 14.42 -17.81
C GLY A 90 9.68 13.33 -17.28
N PRO A 91 10.79 13.01 -17.97
CA PRO A 91 11.75 11.98 -17.52
C PRO A 91 12.40 12.27 -16.16
N LEU A 92 12.58 13.54 -15.82
CA LEU A 92 13.11 13.96 -14.52
C LEU A 92 12.07 13.78 -13.42
N ARG A 93 10.81 14.17 -13.67
CA ARG A 93 9.67 13.94 -12.77
C ARG A 93 9.46 12.45 -12.49
N ASP A 94 9.49 11.60 -13.51
CA ASP A 94 9.39 10.14 -13.36
C ASP A 94 10.59 9.54 -12.62
N SER A 95 11.76 10.17 -12.67
CA SER A 95 12.95 9.72 -11.92
C SER A 95 12.84 10.08 -10.44
N ILE A 96 12.34 11.28 -10.13
CA ILE A 96 12.10 11.74 -8.76
C ILE A 96 10.98 10.93 -8.09
N GLU A 97 9.86 10.68 -8.78
CA GLU A 97 8.77 9.86 -8.25
C GLU A 97 9.20 8.41 -7.99
N ARG A 98 10.02 7.82 -8.87
CA ARG A 98 10.61 6.48 -8.63
C ARG A 98 11.50 6.46 -7.40
N ALA A 99 12.32 7.50 -7.19
CA ALA A 99 13.18 7.59 -6.02
C ALA A 99 12.36 7.77 -4.72
N ARG A 100 11.28 8.56 -4.77
CA ARG A 100 10.35 8.76 -3.64
C ARG A 100 9.64 7.46 -3.25
N GLN A 101 9.15 6.70 -4.24
CA GLN A 101 8.57 5.38 -4.05
C GLN A 101 9.57 4.39 -3.44
N ALA A 102 10.85 4.44 -3.84
CA ALA A 102 11.89 3.59 -3.26
C ALA A 102 12.17 3.94 -1.77
N GLY A 103 12.17 5.23 -1.41
CA GLY A 103 12.30 5.69 -0.02
C GLY A 103 11.15 5.22 0.87
N LEU A 104 9.90 5.36 0.42
CA LEU A 104 8.73 4.86 1.15
C LEU A 104 8.76 3.34 1.33
N ALA A 105 9.16 2.59 0.29
CA ALA A 105 9.31 1.14 0.39
C ALA A 105 10.40 0.74 1.41
N ALA A 106 11.45 1.55 1.58
CA ALA A 106 12.47 1.34 2.61
C ALA A 106 11.93 1.55 4.03
N GLN A 107 11.18 2.63 4.27
CA GLN A 107 10.55 2.89 5.56
C GLN A 107 9.52 1.80 5.94
N GLN A 108 8.70 1.36 4.98
CA GLN A 108 7.76 0.25 5.21
C GLN A 108 8.48 -1.06 5.53
N MET A 109 9.59 -1.35 4.86
CA MET A 109 10.40 -2.52 5.17
C MET A 109 11.07 -2.49 6.55
N LEU A 110 11.47 -1.31 7.03
CA LEU A 110 12.00 -1.12 8.38
C LEU A 110 10.91 -1.37 9.43
N ARG A 111 9.74 -0.74 9.28
CA ARG A 111 8.59 -0.95 10.17
C ARG A 111 8.21 -2.43 10.28
N LEU A 112 8.11 -3.15 9.15
CA LEU A 112 7.83 -4.59 9.11
C LEU A 112 8.90 -5.48 9.80
N ARG A 113 10.10 -4.95 10.06
CA ARG A 113 11.21 -5.66 10.72
C ARG A 113 11.32 -5.38 12.21
N GLU A 114 11.03 -4.14 12.62
CA GLU A 114 11.30 -3.63 13.96
C GLU A 114 10.05 -3.61 14.85
N ASP A 115 8.91 -3.19 14.29
CA ASP A 115 7.61 -3.11 14.98
C ASP A 115 6.49 -3.54 14.00
N PRO A 116 6.32 -4.86 13.79
CA PRO A 116 5.32 -5.36 12.85
C PRO A 116 3.91 -5.03 13.35
N PRO A 117 3.03 -4.44 12.51
CA PRO A 117 1.68 -4.08 12.93
C PRO A 117 0.87 -5.31 13.35
N ALA A 118 -0.03 -5.12 14.32
CA ALA A 118 -0.94 -6.16 14.79
C ALA A 118 -1.77 -6.72 13.61
N GLN A 119 -1.65 -8.03 13.37
CA GLN A 119 -2.31 -8.69 12.24
C GLN A 119 -3.73 -9.12 12.62
N HIS A 120 -4.71 -8.62 11.89
CA HIS A 120 -6.11 -8.99 12.05
C HIS A 120 -6.43 -10.05 11.00
N ARG A 121 -6.07 -11.31 11.31
CA ARG A 121 -6.21 -12.43 10.37
C ARG A 121 -7.65 -12.93 10.30
N GLU A 122 -8.20 -12.92 9.10
CA GLU A 122 -9.58 -13.31 8.81
C GLU A 122 -9.63 -14.25 7.59
N VAL A 123 -10.81 -14.83 7.31
CA VAL A 123 -11.04 -15.62 6.10
C VAL A 123 -11.30 -14.68 4.93
N LEU A 124 -10.43 -14.72 3.92
CA LEU A 124 -10.48 -13.82 2.77
C LEU A 124 -10.55 -14.58 1.45
N ASN A 125 -11.39 -14.09 0.55
CA ASN A 125 -11.32 -14.52 -0.84
C ASN A 125 -10.22 -13.75 -1.59
N LEU A 126 -9.14 -14.45 -1.92
CA LEU A 126 -7.98 -13.87 -2.59
C LEU A 126 -8.32 -13.26 -3.97
N ALA A 127 -9.39 -13.75 -4.62
CA ALA A 127 -9.88 -13.18 -5.88
C ALA A 127 -10.46 -11.77 -5.72
N ASP A 128 -11.10 -11.46 -4.60
CA ASP A 128 -11.74 -10.16 -4.38
C ASP A 128 -10.72 -9.12 -3.93
N VAL A 129 -9.75 -9.49 -3.10
CA VAL A 129 -8.61 -8.62 -2.76
C VAL A 129 -7.78 -8.30 -4.02
N ALA A 130 -7.57 -9.29 -4.90
CA ALA A 130 -6.89 -9.07 -6.17
C ALA A 130 -7.68 -8.15 -7.12
N ARG A 131 -9.00 -8.29 -7.15
CA ARG A 131 -9.89 -7.41 -7.92
C ARG A 131 -9.85 -5.97 -7.40
N ALA A 132 -9.88 -5.78 -6.08
CA ALA A 132 -9.77 -4.47 -5.44
C ALA A 132 -8.46 -3.77 -5.83
N ALA A 133 -7.32 -4.46 -5.73
CA ALA A 133 -6.01 -3.90 -6.10
C ALA A 133 -5.93 -3.53 -7.59
N LEU A 134 -6.52 -4.34 -8.47
CA LEU A 134 -6.60 -4.03 -9.91
C LEU A 134 -7.45 -2.79 -10.20
N THR A 135 -8.61 -2.67 -9.55
CA THR A 135 -9.51 -1.50 -9.69
C THR A 135 -8.79 -0.22 -9.23
N THR A 136 -8.17 -0.22 -8.05
CA THR A 136 -7.44 0.96 -7.52
C THR A 136 -6.27 1.38 -8.43
N ARG A 137 -5.64 0.42 -9.13
CA ARG A 137 -4.47 0.70 -9.99
C ARG A 137 -4.80 0.89 -11.47
N SER A 138 -6.07 0.88 -11.87
CA SER A 138 -6.50 0.98 -13.27
C SER A 138 -5.88 2.19 -13.98
N ASP A 139 -5.97 3.39 -13.39
CA ASP A 139 -5.42 4.63 -13.96
C ASP A 139 -3.90 4.71 -13.95
N TRP A 140 -3.24 3.99 -13.04
CA TRP A 140 -1.78 3.86 -13.05
C TRP A 140 -1.34 3.01 -14.26
N PHE A 141 -2.05 1.90 -14.51
CA PHE A 141 -1.83 1.04 -15.68
C PHE A 141 -2.17 1.76 -16.99
N LYS A 142 -3.34 2.41 -17.10
CA LYS A 142 -3.77 3.20 -18.27
C LYS A 142 -2.71 4.24 -18.65
N ARG A 143 -2.25 5.07 -17.69
CA ARG A 143 -1.23 6.11 -17.92
C ARG A 143 0.14 5.57 -18.34
N ARG A 144 0.52 4.38 -17.87
CA ARG A 144 1.78 3.70 -18.24
C ARG A 144 1.64 2.76 -19.45
N GLN A 145 0.48 2.72 -20.10
CA GLN A 145 0.17 1.81 -21.21
C GLN A 145 0.41 0.32 -20.86
N VAL A 146 0.23 -0.04 -19.59
CA VAL A 146 0.38 -1.41 -19.10
C VAL A 146 -0.95 -2.14 -19.28
N SER A 147 -0.94 -3.19 -20.10
CA SER A 147 -2.05 -4.13 -20.24
C SER A 147 -1.97 -5.21 -19.15
N VAL A 148 -3.08 -5.43 -18.42
CA VAL A 148 -3.16 -6.43 -17.35
C VAL A 148 -4.23 -7.46 -17.68
N ARG A 149 -3.83 -8.72 -17.83
CA ARG A 149 -4.73 -9.87 -18.00
C ARG A 149 -5.05 -10.48 -16.64
N GLN A 150 -6.33 -10.72 -16.33
CA GLN A 150 -6.74 -11.29 -15.05
C GLN A 150 -7.41 -12.66 -15.21
N GLY A 151 -7.04 -13.60 -14.33
CA GLY A 151 -7.67 -14.92 -14.22
C GLY A 151 -7.91 -15.26 -12.75
N LEU A 152 -9.01 -14.78 -12.18
CA LEU A 152 -9.26 -14.81 -10.74
C LEU A 152 -10.26 -15.91 -10.37
N ALA A 153 -9.76 -17.08 -9.96
CA ALA A 153 -10.59 -18.14 -9.39
C ALA A 153 -10.81 -17.93 -7.88
N GLN A 154 -11.99 -18.31 -7.39
CA GLN A 154 -12.38 -18.26 -5.98
C GLN A 154 -11.41 -19.05 -5.10
N ALA A 155 -10.78 -18.40 -4.12
CA ALA A 155 -9.74 -19.03 -3.31
C ALA A 155 -9.65 -18.42 -1.90
N GLN A 156 -10.31 -19.08 -0.94
CA GLN A 156 -10.27 -18.70 0.47
C GLN A 156 -8.88 -18.92 1.09
N VAL A 157 -8.31 -17.88 1.70
CA VAL A 157 -7.08 -17.86 2.52
C VAL A 157 -7.41 -17.40 3.95
N PHE A 158 -6.55 -17.71 4.92
CA PHE A 158 -6.63 -17.10 6.25
C PHE A 158 -5.45 -16.16 6.45
N ALA A 159 -5.70 -14.85 6.38
CA ALA A 159 -4.67 -13.82 6.27
C ALA A 159 -5.20 -12.45 6.73
N ASP A 160 -4.30 -11.50 6.96
CA ASP A 160 -4.66 -10.10 7.20
C ASP A 160 -5.00 -9.42 5.86
N SER A 161 -6.14 -8.73 5.78
CA SER A 161 -6.66 -8.13 4.54
C SER A 161 -5.82 -6.97 4.05
N SER A 162 -5.39 -6.09 4.95
CA SER A 162 -4.57 -4.93 4.62
C SER A 162 -3.20 -5.35 4.10
N MET A 163 -2.54 -6.29 4.77
CA MET A 163 -1.26 -6.84 4.34
C MET A 163 -1.38 -7.64 3.03
N THR A 164 -2.47 -8.39 2.84
CA THR A 164 -2.71 -9.14 1.59
C THR A 164 -2.95 -8.20 0.41
N TYR A 165 -3.68 -7.10 0.63
CA TYR A 165 -3.86 -6.04 -0.36
C TYR A 165 -2.53 -5.40 -0.73
N LEU A 166 -1.75 -4.94 0.26
CA LEU A 166 -0.43 -4.32 0.04
C LEU A 166 0.54 -5.25 -0.70
N LEU A 167 0.52 -6.55 -0.41
CA LEU A 167 1.29 -7.55 -1.14
C LEU A 167 0.91 -7.59 -2.63
N ILE A 168 -0.38 -7.71 -2.95
CA ILE A 168 -0.86 -7.79 -4.33
C ILE A 168 -0.56 -6.48 -5.06
N ASP A 169 -0.83 -5.35 -4.43
CA ASP A 169 -0.59 -4.02 -4.98
C ASP A 169 0.89 -3.82 -5.33
N GLU A 170 1.82 -4.13 -4.41
CA GLU A 170 3.25 -3.99 -4.69
C GLU A 170 3.75 -4.97 -5.75
N MET A 171 3.25 -6.21 -5.78
CA MET A 171 3.54 -7.14 -6.89
C MET A 171 3.02 -6.63 -8.24
N LEU A 172 1.83 -6.02 -8.27
CA LEU A 172 1.19 -5.49 -9.47
C LEU A 172 1.99 -4.32 -10.07
N GLN A 173 2.31 -3.28 -9.30
CA GLN A 173 3.13 -2.20 -9.84
C GLN A 173 4.60 -2.64 -10.05
N TRP A 174 5.10 -3.71 -9.40
CA TRP A 174 6.44 -4.26 -9.70
C TRP A 174 6.47 -4.88 -11.10
N ALA A 175 5.49 -5.72 -11.42
CA ALA A 175 5.35 -6.28 -12.76
C ALA A 175 5.13 -5.20 -13.83
N GLY A 176 4.31 -4.19 -13.53
CA GLY A 176 4.09 -3.03 -14.42
C GLY A 176 5.28 -2.07 -14.56
N GLN A 177 6.33 -2.19 -13.73
CA GLN A 177 7.62 -1.52 -13.94
C GLN A 177 8.55 -2.34 -14.86
N LEU A 178 8.32 -3.64 -15.01
CA LEU A 178 9.12 -4.54 -15.83
C LEU A 178 8.59 -4.73 -17.25
N SER A 179 7.27 -4.67 -17.44
CA SER A 179 6.65 -4.87 -18.76
C SER A 179 5.33 -4.12 -18.93
N PRO A 180 5.03 -3.62 -20.15
CA PRO A 180 3.69 -3.16 -20.53
C PRO A 180 2.68 -4.31 -20.72
N SER A 181 3.08 -5.56 -20.56
CA SER A 181 2.17 -6.72 -20.56
C SER A 181 2.37 -7.52 -19.28
N VAL A 182 1.31 -7.57 -18.47
CA VAL A 182 1.27 -8.21 -17.16
C VAL A 182 0.08 -9.17 -17.11
N ALA A 183 0.21 -10.27 -16.37
CA ALA A 183 -0.93 -11.10 -15.99
C ALA A 183 -0.94 -11.37 -14.49
N ILE A 184 -2.13 -11.37 -13.92
CA ILE A 184 -2.41 -11.79 -12.54
C ILE A 184 -3.40 -12.96 -12.56
N THR A 185 -3.06 -14.04 -11.87
CA THR A 185 -3.94 -15.21 -11.74
C THR A 185 -4.06 -15.62 -10.29
N VAL A 186 -5.28 -15.88 -9.83
CA VAL A 186 -5.55 -16.55 -8.56
C VAL A 186 -6.04 -17.96 -8.89
N ASP A 187 -5.36 -18.98 -8.38
CA ASP A 187 -5.78 -20.38 -8.49
C ASP A 187 -5.61 -21.15 -7.16
N ARG A 188 -6.02 -22.42 -7.15
CA ARG A 188 -5.64 -23.37 -6.09
C ARG A 188 -4.67 -24.41 -6.64
N SER A 189 -3.69 -24.78 -5.83
CA SER A 189 -2.72 -25.81 -6.18
C SER A 189 -3.35 -27.20 -6.18
N SER A 190 -3.53 -27.80 -7.37
CA SER A 190 -3.98 -29.19 -7.51
C SER A 190 -3.11 -30.22 -6.78
N ARG A 191 -1.86 -29.87 -6.45
CA ARG A 191 -0.91 -30.76 -5.76
C ARG A 191 -0.78 -30.52 -4.25
N ALA A 192 -1.17 -29.33 -3.78
CA ALA A 192 -0.91 -28.90 -2.40
C ALA A 192 -2.12 -28.29 -1.69
N GLY A 193 -3.27 -28.15 -2.35
CA GLY A 193 -4.48 -27.48 -1.85
C GLY A 193 -4.36 -25.95 -1.70
N ARG A 194 -3.15 -25.43 -1.43
CA ARG A 194 -2.88 -24.02 -1.13
C ARG A 194 -3.39 -23.08 -2.24
N PRO A 195 -4.11 -22.00 -1.89
CA PRO A 195 -4.33 -20.84 -2.74
C PRO A 195 -3.00 -20.26 -3.24
N ARG A 196 -2.99 -19.84 -4.51
CA ARG A 196 -1.83 -19.22 -5.14
C ARG A 196 -2.23 -17.96 -5.88
N LEU A 197 -1.55 -16.87 -5.56
CA LEU A 197 -1.44 -15.71 -6.41
C LEU A 197 -0.27 -15.94 -7.37
N ARG A 198 -0.44 -15.63 -8.66
CA ARG A 198 0.69 -15.44 -9.57
C ARG A 198 0.62 -14.10 -10.24
N VAL A 199 1.78 -13.50 -10.45
CA VAL A 199 1.94 -12.32 -11.30
C VAL A 199 3.06 -12.63 -12.30
N ALA A 200 2.81 -12.39 -13.58
CA ALA A 200 3.78 -12.55 -14.66
C ALA A 200 3.95 -11.22 -15.41
N ALA A 201 5.18 -10.90 -15.80
CA ALA A 201 5.54 -9.75 -16.63
C ALA A 201 6.27 -10.27 -17.88
N TRP A 202 5.78 -9.93 -19.08
CA TRP A 202 6.40 -10.34 -20.33
C TRP A 202 7.56 -9.42 -20.68
N CYS A 203 8.75 -9.78 -20.19
CA CYS A 203 10.02 -9.18 -20.54
C CYS A 203 11.05 -10.28 -20.74
N ASP A 204 12.03 -10.04 -21.61
CA ASP A 204 13.20 -10.89 -21.73
C ASP A 204 14.13 -10.63 -20.52
N PRO A 205 14.36 -11.64 -19.66
CA PRO A 205 15.19 -11.47 -18.47
C PRO A 205 16.68 -11.34 -18.77
N ALA A 206 17.15 -11.72 -19.97
CA ALA A 206 18.55 -11.59 -20.37
C ALA A 206 18.90 -10.14 -20.76
N THR A 207 17.93 -9.37 -21.28
CA THR A 207 18.10 -7.95 -21.61
C THR A 207 17.66 -7.00 -20.50
N THR A 208 16.90 -7.48 -19.50
CA THR A 208 16.40 -6.66 -18.39
C THR A 208 17.45 -6.49 -17.26
N PRO A 209 17.93 -5.26 -16.97
CA PRO A 209 18.96 -5.04 -15.93
C PRO A 209 18.54 -5.54 -14.56
N GLU A 210 19.46 -6.16 -13.81
CA GLU A 210 19.16 -6.78 -12.50
C GLU A 210 18.50 -5.82 -11.50
N ALA A 211 18.95 -4.56 -11.49
CA ALA A 211 18.40 -3.50 -10.65
C ALA A 211 16.91 -3.18 -10.92
N SER A 212 16.41 -3.45 -12.13
CA SER A 212 15.01 -3.21 -12.49
C SER A 212 14.06 -4.18 -11.78
N TRP A 213 14.46 -5.46 -11.66
CA TRP A 213 13.64 -6.51 -11.03
C TRP A 213 14.01 -6.76 -9.57
N ARG A 214 15.25 -6.48 -9.13
CA ARG A 214 15.66 -6.44 -7.71
C ARG A 214 15.56 -5.05 -7.09
N SER A 215 14.51 -4.31 -7.43
CA SER A 215 14.23 -2.97 -6.88
C SER A 215 13.80 -3.02 -5.40
N MET A 216 13.69 -1.86 -4.74
CA MET A 216 13.22 -1.83 -3.35
C MET A 216 11.79 -2.37 -3.19
N ARG A 217 10.96 -2.25 -4.23
CA ARG A 217 9.61 -2.78 -4.27
C ARG A 217 9.57 -4.30 -4.39
N TRP A 218 10.56 -4.90 -5.06
CA TRP A 218 10.80 -6.35 -5.00
C TRP A 218 11.14 -6.81 -3.58
N MET A 219 12.02 -6.09 -2.88
CA MET A 219 12.37 -6.40 -1.49
C MET A 219 11.16 -6.27 -0.54
N LEU A 220 10.33 -5.25 -0.74
CA LEU A 220 9.13 -4.96 0.05
C LEU A 220 8.08 -6.06 -0.08
N TRP A 221 7.67 -6.43 -1.30
CA TRP A 221 6.65 -7.47 -1.46
C TRP A 221 7.15 -8.83 -0.94
N HIS A 222 8.46 -9.10 -0.99
CA HIS A 222 9.05 -10.27 -0.32
C HIS A 222 8.94 -10.21 1.21
N GLN A 223 9.06 -9.04 1.85
CA GLN A 223 8.84 -8.94 3.30
C GLN A 223 7.35 -9.11 3.65
N LEU A 224 6.44 -8.51 2.87
CA LEU A 224 4.99 -8.69 3.04
C LEU A 224 4.58 -10.16 2.91
N ALA A 225 5.07 -10.86 1.89
CA ALA A 225 4.82 -12.29 1.72
C ALA A 225 5.36 -13.12 2.90
N ARG A 226 6.52 -12.78 3.47
CA ARG A 226 7.06 -13.46 4.67
C ARG A 226 6.22 -13.19 5.92
N ALA A 227 5.78 -11.95 6.13
CA ALA A 227 4.95 -11.59 7.28
C ALA A 227 3.55 -12.23 7.22
N LEU A 228 3.08 -12.60 6.02
CA LEU A 228 1.88 -13.41 5.75
C LEU A 228 2.12 -14.93 5.76
N ASP A 229 3.32 -15.41 6.11
CA ASP A 229 3.74 -16.83 6.04
C ASP A 229 3.49 -17.50 4.66
N ALA A 230 3.63 -16.70 3.60
CA ALA A 230 3.40 -17.13 2.23
C ALA A 230 4.70 -17.63 1.56
N GLN A 231 4.61 -18.76 0.86
CA GLN A 231 5.74 -19.34 0.13
C GLN A 231 5.87 -18.68 -1.24
N THR A 232 7.02 -18.07 -1.51
CA THR A 232 7.30 -17.36 -2.77
C THR A 232 8.20 -18.20 -3.68
N GLN A 233 7.93 -18.18 -4.98
CA GLN A 233 8.73 -18.82 -6.02
C GLN A 233 8.79 -17.90 -7.24
N MET A 234 10.00 -17.64 -7.76
CA MET A 234 10.18 -17.00 -9.06
C MET A 234 10.60 -18.03 -10.11
N GLU A 235 9.94 -18.00 -11.27
CA GLU A 235 10.34 -18.67 -12.49
C GLU A 235 10.77 -17.59 -13.50
N MET A 236 12.01 -17.65 -13.97
CA MET A 236 12.46 -16.90 -15.15
C MET A 236 12.32 -17.79 -16.37
N ARG A 237 11.75 -17.26 -17.44
CA ARG A 237 11.66 -17.87 -18.77
C ARG A 237 12.09 -16.85 -19.81
N ASP A 238 12.45 -17.33 -20.99
CA ASP A 238 13.05 -16.52 -22.05
C ASP A 238 12.13 -15.37 -22.52
N ASP A 239 10.81 -15.49 -22.32
CA ASP A 239 9.78 -14.52 -22.74
C ASP A 239 9.08 -13.78 -21.57
N HIS A 240 9.23 -14.26 -20.33
CA HIS A 240 8.59 -13.65 -19.15
C HIS A 240 9.21 -14.05 -17.81
N VAL A 241 9.11 -13.12 -16.84
CA VAL A 241 9.33 -13.41 -15.42
C VAL A 241 7.99 -13.68 -14.76
N ARG A 242 7.91 -14.75 -13.96
CA ARG A 242 6.71 -15.14 -13.20
C ARG A 242 7.03 -15.30 -11.73
N VAL A 243 6.25 -14.65 -10.87
CA VAL A 243 6.23 -14.88 -9.43
C VAL A 243 4.97 -15.65 -9.07
N THR A 244 5.12 -16.66 -8.21
CA THR A 244 4.03 -17.39 -7.56
C THR A 244 4.16 -17.20 -6.05
N VAL A 245 3.08 -16.80 -5.39
CA VAL A 245 2.97 -16.70 -3.93
C VAL A 245 1.86 -17.63 -3.46
N SER A 246 2.22 -18.61 -2.63
CA SER A 246 1.29 -19.62 -2.09
C SER A 246 0.96 -19.28 -0.64
N LEU A 247 -0.28 -18.91 -0.36
CA LEU A 247 -0.73 -18.49 0.97
C LEU A 247 -1.24 -19.69 1.78
N ALA A 248 -1.44 -19.51 3.09
CA ALA A 248 -2.16 -20.48 3.90
C ALA A 248 -3.62 -20.59 3.42
N ALA A 249 -4.13 -21.81 3.25
CA ALA A 249 -5.56 -22.03 3.08
C ALA A 249 -6.27 -21.79 4.41
N ALA A 250 -7.49 -21.26 4.39
CA ALA A 250 -8.34 -21.30 5.57
C ALA A 250 -8.67 -22.75 5.94
N THR A 251 -8.59 -23.10 7.22
CA THR A 251 -8.99 -24.42 7.73
C THR A 251 -10.50 -24.54 7.78
N ASP A 252 -11.04 -25.77 7.79
CA ASP A 252 -12.49 -25.98 7.88
C ASP A 252 -13.09 -25.36 9.16
N THR A 253 -12.32 -25.31 10.26
CA THR A 253 -12.70 -24.61 11.50
C THR A 253 -12.77 -23.09 11.33
N GLN A 254 -11.85 -22.49 10.57
CA GLN A 254 -11.89 -21.04 10.27
C GLN A 254 -13.01 -20.73 9.27
N LEU A 255 -13.25 -21.60 8.30
CA LEU A 255 -14.36 -21.49 7.36
C LEU A 255 -15.72 -21.64 8.06
N ALA A 256 -15.83 -22.50 9.07
CA ALA A 256 -17.03 -22.66 9.88
C ALA A 256 -17.26 -21.46 10.81
N ALA A 257 -16.22 -21.02 11.55
CA ALA A 257 -16.31 -19.82 12.39
C ALA A 257 -16.67 -18.57 11.56
N ALA A 258 -16.04 -18.41 10.39
CA ALA A 258 -16.42 -17.39 9.43
C ALA A 258 -17.87 -17.58 8.97
N ALA A 259 -18.32 -18.78 8.60
CA ALA A 259 -19.70 -19.01 8.17
C ALA A 259 -20.75 -18.69 9.25
N GLU A 260 -20.44 -18.92 10.53
CA GLU A 260 -21.28 -18.55 11.67
C GLU A 260 -21.30 -17.02 11.90
N GLU A 261 -20.17 -16.35 11.68
CA GLU A 261 -20.04 -14.88 11.69
C GLU A 261 -20.67 -14.21 10.45
N HIS A 262 -20.70 -14.91 9.30
CA HIS A 262 -21.24 -14.47 8.01
C HIS A 262 -22.78 -14.58 7.89
N ALA A 263 -23.50 -14.65 9.01
CA ALA A 263 -24.92 -14.30 9.01
C ALA A 263 -25.15 -12.80 8.68
N GLY A 264 -24.08 -11.98 8.70
CA GLY A 264 -24.03 -10.63 8.14
C GLY A 264 -23.04 -10.51 6.95
N PRO A 265 -23.16 -9.48 6.09
CA PRO A 265 -22.39 -9.40 4.84
C PRO A 265 -20.87 -9.13 4.97
N SER A 266 -20.06 -10.01 4.37
CA SER A 266 -18.63 -9.89 3.98
C SER A 266 -17.67 -9.18 4.96
N SER A 267 -16.71 -9.90 5.53
CA SER A 267 -15.79 -9.48 6.63
C SER A 267 -15.08 -8.13 6.50
N VAL A 268 -14.91 -7.58 5.29
CA VAL A 268 -14.43 -6.20 5.08
C VAL A 268 -15.37 -5.16 5.75
N SER A 269 -16.63 -5.51 6.03
CA SER A 269 -17.56 -4.71 6.84
C SER A 269 -17.24 -4.71 8.33
N ALA A 270 -16.65 -5.77 8.88
CA ALA A 270 -16.49 -5.96 10.33
C ALA A 270 -15.70 -4.82 10.99
N VAL A 271 -14.70 -4.29 10.28
CA VAL A 271 -13.86 -3.16 10.73
C VAL A 271 -14.66 -1.87 10.90
N ILE A 272 -15.77 -1.71 10.17
CA ILE A 272 -16.63 -0.51 10.20
C ILE A 272 -18.02 -0.77 10.81
N GLN A 273 -18.26 -1.94 11.41
CA GLN A 273 -19.51 -2.23 12.09
C GLN A 273 -19.69 -1.30 13.29
N GLY A 274 -20.87 -0.70 13.41
CA GLY A 274 -21.19 0.29 14.44
C GLY A 274 -20.75 1.72 14.13
N CYS A 275 -19.89 1.96 13.13
CA CYS A 275 -19.50 3.32 12.74
C CYS A 275 -20.70 4.12 12.23
N ARG A 276 -20.77 5.40 12.58
CA ARG A 276 -21.78 6.36 12.14
C ARG A 276 -21.38 7.06 10.85
N VAL A 277 -22.22 6.94 9.83
CA VAL A 277 -22.03 7.55 8.52
C VAL A 277 -23.14 8.57 8.28
N LEU A 278 -22.79 9.85 8.17
CA LEU A 278 -23.73 10.92 7.86
C LEU A 278 -23.73 11.18 6.35
N VAL A 279 -24.85 10.87 5.70
CA VAL A 279 -25.06 11.11 4.26
C VAL A 279 -25.77 12.45 4.04
N VAL A 280 -25.12 13.40 3.38
CA VAL A 280 -25.64 14.75 3.11
C VAL A 280 -25.86 14.92 1.61
N SER A 281 -27.11 15.03 1.18
CA SER A 281 -27.44 15.30 -0.23
C SER A 281 -28.85 15.86 -0.34
N THR A 282 -29.03 16.90 -1.16
CA THR A 282 -30.37 17.43 -1.48
C THR A 282 -31.21 16.44 -2.29
N GLN A 283 -30.58 15.47 -2.98
CA GLN A 283 -31.24 14.55 -3.91
C GLN A 283 -31.75 13.28 -3.17
N PRO A 284 -33.08 13.07 -3.02
CA PRO A 284 -33.60 11.92 -2.27
C PRO A 284 -33.22 10.56 -2.86
N GLN A 285 -33.10 10.49 -4.19
CA GLN A 285 -32.66 9.26 -4.89
C GLN A 285 -31.22 8.88 -4.54
N ARG A 286 -30.31 9.86 -4.45
CA ARG A 286 -28.91 9.63 -4.08
C ARG A 286 -28.79 9.21 -2.63
N ARG A 287 -29.56 9.83 -1.72
CA ARG A 287 -29.68 9.40 -0.33
C ARG A 287 -30.15 7.94 -0.21
N ALA A 288 -31.14 7.53 -1.00
CA ALA A 288 -31.61 6.14 -1.04
C ALA A 288 -30.54 5.17 -1.61
N GLN A 289 -29.82 5.57 -2.66
CA GLN A 289 -28.72 4.78 -3.23
C GLN A 289 -27.57 4.57 -2.23
N CYS A 290 -27.20 5.60 -1.47
CA CYS A 290 -26.18 5.48 -0.43
C CYS A 290 -26.63 4.53 0.69
N LEU A 291 -27.87 4.61 1.15
CA LEU A 291 -28.43 3.65 2.11
C LEU A 291 -28.37 2.22 1.58
N GLN A 292 -28.77 2.00 0.32
CA GLN A 292 -28.75 0.66 -0.29
C GLN A 292 -27.33 0.12 -0.49
N ALA A 293 -26.36 0.98 -0.82
CA ALA A 293 -24.96 0.60 -0.99
C ALA A 293 -24.23 0.32 0.33
N LEU A 294 -24.67 0.95 1.43
CA LEU A 294 -24.18 0.71 2.79
C LEU A 294 -24.99 -0.37 3.54
N ALA A 295 -26.14 -0.78 3.01
CA ALA A 295 -26.96 -1.85 3.56
C ALA A 295 -26.15 -3.15 3.56
N GLY A 296 -25.87 -3.68 4.76
CA GLY A 296 -25.04 -4.85 4.95
C GLY A 296 -23.63 -4.57 5.51
N TYR A 297 -23.18 -3.32 5.55
CA TYR A 297 -21.88 -2.99 6.16
C TYR A 297 -21.96 -2.84 7.70
N GLY A 298 -23.14 -2.99 8.31
CA GLY A 298 -23.34 -2.84 9.75
C GLY A 298 -23.11 -1.44 10.31
N VAL A 299 -22.99 -0.44 9.44
CA VAL A 299 -22.88 0.99 9.78
C VAL A 299 -24.23 1.59 10.18
N LEU A 300 -24.19 2.56 11.07
CA LEU A 300 -25.34 3.40 11.44
C LEU A 300 -25.41 4.59 10.48
N VAL A 301 -26.41 4.64 9.59
CA VAL A 301 -26.50 5.70 8.58
C VAL A 301 -27.52 6.76 8.96
N ASP A 302 -27.04 7.97 9.24
CA ASP A 302 -27.85 9.17 9.42
C ASP A 302 -27.97 9.94 8.09
N GLN A 303 -29.10 10.63 7.86
CA GLN A 303 -29.34 11.35 6.60
C GLN A 303 -29.68 12.82 6.80
N ALA A 304 -29.08 13.68 5.98
CA ALA A 304 -29.34 15.11 5.92
C ALA A 304 -29.65 15.57 4.49
N GLU A 305 -30.64 16.45 4.37
CA GLU A 305 -31.02 17.07 3.10
C GLU A 305 -30.19 18.33 2.80
N ASP A 306 -29.63 18.96 3.84
CA ASP A 306 -28.78 20.15 3.75
C ASP A 306 -27.68 20.18 4.84
N ALA A 307 -26.76 21.14 4.73
CA ALA A 307 -25.65 21.33 5.68
C ALA A 307 -26.09 21.79 7.09
N HIS A 308 -27.27 22.41 7.24
CA HIS A 308 -27.80 22.80 8.55
C HIS A 308 -28.33 21.59 9.31
N GLN A 309 -29.05 20.69 8.65
CA GLN A 309 -29.50 19.42 9.20
C GLN A 309 -28.30 18.51 9.51
N ALA A 310 -27.32 18.45 8.61
CA ALA A 310 -26.08 17.71 8.85
C ALA A 310 -25.38 18.17 10.15
N ARG A 311 -25.25 19.49 10.35
CA ARG A 311 -24.67 20.05 11.59
C ARG A 311 -25.53 19.80 12.84
N ARG A 312 -26.87 19.80 12.74
CA ARG A 312 -27.74 19.41 13.86
C ARG A 312 -27.54 17.94 14.25
N LEU A 313 -27.44 17.04 13.28
CA LEU A 313 -27.23 15.61 13.52
C LEU A 313 -25.85 15.35 14.10
N ALA A 314 -24.79 15.95 13.55
CA ALA A 314 -23.42 15.83 14.05
C ALA A 314 -23.27 16.32 15.51
N ASN A 315 -24.00 17.37 15.90
CA ASN A 315 -24.03 17.87 17.29
C ASN A 315 -24.84 16.97 18.26
N GLN A 316 -25.69 16.06 17.74
CA GLN A 316 -26.44 15.10 18.56
C GLN A 316 -25.68 13.77 18.68
N HIS A 317 -25.07 13.33 17.58
CA HIS A 317 -24.23 12.15 17.51
C HIS A 317 -23.07 12.44 16.57
N LEU A 318 -21.84 12.34 17.07
CA LEU A 318 -20.64 12.52 16.26
C LEU A 318 -20.55 11.41 15.20
N PRO A 319 -20.41 11.72 13.90
CA PRO A 319 -20.23 10.71 12.87
C PRO A 319 -18.75 10.40 12.66
N ASP A 320 -18.44 9.14 12.34
CA ASP A 320 -17.09 8.70 11.99
C ASP A 320 -16.77 8.99 10.51
N ALA A 321 -17.81 9.08 9.66
CA ALA A 321 -17.67 9.41 8.25
C ALA A 321 -18.76 10.39 7.74
N LEU A 322 -18.37 11.26 6.81
CA LEU A 322 -19.20 12.19 6.07
C LEU A 322 -19.23 11.79 4.58
N VAL A 323 -20.41 11.44 4.08
CA VAL A 323 -20.64 11.20 2.65
C VAL A 323 -21.49 12.34 2.11
N TYR A 324 -20.97 13.14 1.18
CA TYR A 324 -21.69 14.28 0.61
C TYR A 324 -21.61 14.29 -0.92
N ASP A 325 -22.43 15.10 -1.59
CA ASP A 325 -22.41 15.22 -3.04
C ASP A 325 -22.20 16.66 -3.52
N ALA A 326 -22.09 16.84 -4.84
CA ALA A 326 -21.96 18.15 -5.47
C ALA A 326 -23.14 19.13 -5.23
N SER A 327 -24.25 18.69 -4.60
CA SER A 327 -25.35 19.59 -4.24
C SER A 327 -25.10 20.37 -2.95
N VAL A 328 -24.07 20.00 -2.18
CA VAL A 328 -23.62 20.69 -0.98
C VAL A 328 -22.24 21.30 -1.22
N PRO A 329 -22.01 22.61 -0.97
CA PRO A 329 -20.71 23.22 -1.19
C PRO A 329 -19.62 22.58 -0.32
N ALA A 330 -18.51 22.14 -0.92
CA ALA A 330 -17.42 21.46 -0.22
C ALA A 330 -16.87 22.26 0.97
N GLN A 331 -16.82 23.59 0.89
CA GLN A 331 -16.42 24.47 2.01
C GLN A 331 -17.30 24.30 3.26
N GLN A 332 -18.61 24.04 3.09
CA GLN A 332 -19.51 23.82 4.23
C GLN A 332 -19.27 22.46 4.89
N MET A 333 -18.85 21.45 4.12
CA MET A 333 -18.49 20.13 4.63
C MET A 333 -17.12 20.13 5.28
N GLU A 334 -16.16 20.90 4.75
CA GLU A 334 -14.85 21.10 5.37
C GLU A 334 -14.99 21.76 6.75
N HIS A 335 -15.76 22.85 6.86
CA HIS A 335 -16.06 23.46 8.16
C HIS A 335 -16.81 22.51 9.12
N LEU A 336 -17.62 21.59 8.61
CA LEU A 336 -18.27 20.56 9.43
C LEU A 336 -17.24 19.51 9.92
N ARG A 337 -16.29 19.10 9.08
CA ARG A 337 -15.17 18.20 9.44
C ARG A 337 -14.25 18.83 10.50
N GLU A 338 -13.98 20.14 10.40
CA GLU A 338 -13.24 20.90 11.41
C GLU A 338 -14.00 20.94 12.74
N GLN A 339 -15.31 21.23 12.71
CA GLN A 339 -16.16 21.28 13.90
C GLN A 339 -16.27 19.93 14.61
N ILE A 340 -16.46 18.84 13.87
CA ILE A 340 -16.51 17.48 14.42
C ILE A 340 -15.12 17.11 15.00
N GLY A 341 -14.04 17.40 14.27
CA GLY A 341 -12.67 17.13 14.74
C GLY A 341 -12.33 17.84 16.06
N ALA A 342 -12.76 19.08 16.21
CA ALA A 342 -12.58 19.84 17.45
C ALA A 342 -13.42 19.31 18.64
N GLN A 343 -14.52 18.59 18.38
CA GLN A 343 -15.38 18.00 19.41
C GLN A 343 -14.99 16.55 19.75
N ALA A 344 -14.63 15.75 18.74
CA ALA A 344 -14.32 14.32 18.88
C ALA A 344 -12.85 14.03 19.19
N GLY A 345 -11.93 14.96 18.88
CA GLY A 345 -10.48 14.75 18.95
C GLY A 345 -9.87 14.08 17.71
N SER A 346 -10.70 13.48 16.85
CA SER A 346 -10.34 12.94 15.52
C SER A 346 -11.27 13.51 14.44
N HIS A 347 -10.74 13.76 13.25
CA HIS A 347 -11.57 14.23 12.12
C HIS A 347 -12.27 13.06 11.44
N PRO A 348 -13.56 13.18 11.04
CA PRO A 348 -14.25 12.12 10.33
C PRO A 348 -13.70 11.92 8.92
N ALA A 349 -13.80 10.69 8.42
CA ALA A 349 -13.51 10.33 7.03
C ALA A 349 -14.42 11.10 6.06
N MET A 350 -13.91 11.65 4.96
CA MET A 350 -14.72 12.37 3.96
C MET A 350 -14.80 11.64 2.63
N ILE A 351 -16.02 11.55 2.08
CA ILE A 351 -16.31 10.95 0.79
C ILE A 351 -17.23 11.87 -0.03
N GLU A 352 -16.74 12.31 -1.19
CA GLU A 352 -17.44 13.18 -2.14
C GLU A 352 -18.07 12.35 -3.27
N ILE A 353 -19.36 12.53 -3.53
CA ILE A 353 -20.07 11.91 -4.66
C ILE A 353 -20.08 12.88 -5.84
N ASN A 354 -19.36 12.54 -6.90
CA ASN A 354 -19.26 13.36 -8.11
C ASN A 354 -20.23 12.91 -9.22
N GLU A 355 -20.67 13.86 -10.05
CA GLU A 355 -21.65 13.61 -11.13
C GLU A 355 -20.98 13.36 -12.52
N GLN A 356 -19.67 13.18 -12.59
CA GLN A 356 -18.97 13.07 -13.88
C GLN A 356 -19.37 11.79 -14.63
N ALA A 357 -20.21 11.98 -15.65
CA ALA A 357 -20.66 10.94 -16.58
C ALA A 357 -19.49 10.38 -17.40
N GLY A 358 -18.80 9.38 -16.83
CA GLY A 358 -17.65 8.70 -17.46
C GLY A 358 -16.75 7.95 -16.48
N ALA A 359 -16.73 8.31 -15.19
CA ALA A 359 -15.95 7.60 -14.19
C ALA A 359 -16.78 6.46 -13.57
N THR A 360 -16.35 5.21 -13.74
CA THR A 360 -16.92 4.03 -13.03
C THR A 360 -16.13 3.70 -11.75
N GLU A 361 -15.36 4.66 -11.23
CA GLU A 361 -14.19 4.39 -10.38
C GLU A 361 -14.16 5.30 -9.15
N PHE A 362 -13.70 4.74 -8.02
CA PHE A 362 -13.36 5.48 -6.80
C PHE A 362 -12.00 6.17 -6.96
N GLN A 363 -11.88 7.43 -6.53
CA GLN A 363 -10.64 8.20 -6.55
C GLN A 363 -10.29 8.66 -5.13
N ALA A 364 -9.24 8.11 -4.55
CA ALA A 364 -8.68 8.66 -3.30
C ALA A 364 -7.90 9.95 -3.62
N SER A 365 -8.44 11.10 -3.23
CA SER A 365 -7.78 12.40 -3.44
C SER A 365 -6.98 12.78 -2.20
N THR A 366 -5.72 12.31 -2.13
CA THR A 366 -4.80 12.69 -1.04
C THR A 366 -4.15 14.05 -1.33
N ILE A 367 -4.44 15.05 -0.51
CA ILE A 367 -3.71 16.33 -0.49
C ILE A 367 -3.26 16.60 0.95
N GLY A 368 -2.01 16.24 1.25
CA GLY A 368 -1.45 16.35 2.60
C GLY A 368 -2.00 15.30 3.58
N ALA A 369 -2.13 15.67 4.86
CA ALA A 369 -2.62 14.81 5.94
C ALA A 369 -4.15 14.63 5.95
N ILE A 370 -4.87 15.24 5.00
CA ILE A 370 -6.33 15.18 4.89
C ILE A 370 -6.64 14.45 3.57
N SER A 371 -7.44 13.40 3.68
CA SER A 371 -7.82 12.55 2.56
C SER A 371 -9.32 12.68 2.32
N THR A 372 -9.71 12.90 1.07
CA THR A 372 -11.10 12.87 0.64
C THR A 372 -11.24 11.80 -0.44
N GLY A 373 -11.98 10.74 -0.12
CA GLY A 373 -12.41 9.76 -1.11
C GLY A 373 -13.41 10.39 -2.08
N ARG A 374 -13.41 9.96 -3.34
CA ARG A 374 -14.41 10.39 -4.33
C ARG A 374 -15.06 9.19 -4.98
N VAL A 375 -16.39 9.16 -5.03
CA VAL A 375 -17.18 8.09 -5.64
C VAL A 375 -18.03 8.68 -6.75
N ALA A 376 -18.06 8.06 -7.93
CA ALA A 376 -18.97 8.50 -8.98
C ALA A 376 -20.42 8.13 -8.65
N ALA A 377 -21.38 9.02 -8.95
CA ALA A 377 -22.81 8.78 -8.68
C ALA A 377 -23.32 7.49 -9.35
N GLY A 378 -22.84 7.16 -10.55
CA GLY A 378 -23.18 5.90 -11.25
C GLY A 378 -22.53 4.64 -10.65
N ALA A 379 -21.57 4.77 -9.74
CA ALA A 379 -20.81 3.69 -9.13
C ALA A 379 -21.11 3.48 -7.62
N ILE A 380 -22.02 4.27 -7.03
CA ILE A 380 -22.35 4.22 -5.58
C ILE A 380 -22.54 2.78 -5.07
N GLY A 381 -23.38 2.00 -5.76
CA GLY A 381 -23.72 0.61 -5.36
C GLY A 381 -22.57 -0.40 -5.42
N GLN A 382 -21.44 -0.08 -6.07
CA GLN A 382 -20.28 -0.97 -6.17
C GLN A 382 -19.05 -0.42 -5.44
N SER A 383 -18.95 0.91 -5.28
CA SER A 383 -17.74 1.58 -4.81
C SER A 383 -17.89 2.30 -3.47
N LEU A 384 -19.09 2.62 -3.00
CA LEU A 384 -19.26 3.40 -1.76
C LEU A 384 -18.83 2.61 -0.51
N GLY A 385 -19.23 1.34 -0.39
CA GLY A 385 -18.82 0.48 0.73
C GLY A 385 -17.30 0.31 0.84
N PRO A 386 -16.59 -0.12 -0.22
CA PRO A 386 -15.13 -0.22 -0.22
C PRO A 386 -14.42 1.12 0.01
N ALA A 387 -14.95 2.23 -0.53
CA ALA A 387 -14.43 3.58 -0.29
C ALA A 387 -14.52 3.99 1.19
N LEU A 388 -15.65 3.66 1.84
CA LEU A 388 -15.89 3.95 3.24
C LEU A 388 -14.95 3.21 4.16
N VAL A 389 -14.74 1.90 3.92
CA VAL A 389 -13.78 1.09 4.67
C VAL A 389 -12.38 1.69 4.55
N PHE A 390 -11.96 2.06 3.33
CA PHE A 390 -10.63 2.59 3.08
C PHE A 390 -10.37 3.96 3.73
N GLU A 391 -11.32 4.90 3.73
CA GLU A 391 -11.13 6.19 4.39
C GLU A 391 -11.28 6.11 5.92
N LEU A 392 -12.13 5.21 6.47
CA LEU A 392 -12.20 4.97 7.91
C LEU A 392 -10.91 4.34 8.45
N CYS A 393 -10.34 3.34 7.77
CA CYS A 393 -9.06 2.70 8.14
C CYS A 393 -7.81 3.61 8.04
N LYS A 394 -7.95 4.88 7.62
CA LYS A 394 -6.89 5.90 7.69
C LYS A 394 -7.01 6.83 8.89
N VAL A 395 -8.22 6.92 9.42
CA VAL A 395 -8.65 7.90 10.43
C VAL A 395 -8.68 7.27 11.83
N MET A 396 -9.00 5.98 11.88
CA MET A 396 -8.80 5.07 13.01
C MET A 396 -7.35 4.59 13.08
#